data_AF-A0ABD7TIS1-F1
#
_entry.id   AF-A0ABD7TIS1-F1
#
_cell.length_a   1.000
_cell.length_b   1.000
_cell.length_c   1.000
_cell.angle_alpha   90.00
_cell.angle_beta   90.00
_cell.angle_gamma   90.00
#
_symmetry.space_group_name_H-M   'P 1'
#
loop_
_entity.id
_entity.type
_entity.pdbx_description
1 polymer ?
#
loop_
_entity_poly.entity_id
_entity_poly.type
_entity_poly.pdbx_seq_one_letter_code
_entity_poly.pdbx_strand_id
1 'polypeptide(L)'
;MIMRLETVEKGLVEKLKLVSEEQRRSAVKVACELAFQACPVEVPIVVESLRQLRSGNKLTTDQISELDALAAQLDEKYFDLQDSLDEGQNLNVEGLQLFSQARAVSALSLAGGENSLMAAAEAIYEASSAVDDGTQIFKAVLSGLPKS
;
A
#
# COMPACT_ATOMS: atom_id res chain seq x y z
N MET A 1 9.60 13.32 -12.29
CA MET A 1 9.69 12.13 -11.41
C MET A 1 8.67 11.13 -11.93
N ILE A 2 9.08 9.89 -12.21
CA ILE A 2 8.16 8.82 -12.65
C ILE A 2 7.54 8.17 -11.41
N MET A 3 6.22 7.93 -11.42
CA MET A 3 5.55 7.19 -10.33
C MET A 3 5.82 5.69 -10.50
N ARG A 4 6.05 4.95 -9.40
CA ARG A 4 6.33 3.50 -9.50
C ARG A 4 5.15 2.74 -10.11
N LEU A 5 3.92 3.14 -9.80
CA LEU A 5 2.73 2.57 -10.43
C LEU A 5 2.74 2.73 -11.97
N GLU A 6 3.35 3.79 -12.49
CA GLU A 6 3.40 4.05 -13.94
C GLU A 6 4.27 3.03 -14.69
N THR A 7 5.24 2.41 -14.00
CA THR A 7 6.12 1.41 -14.61
C THR A 7 5.47 0.04 -14.74
N VAL A 8 4.48 -0.26 -13.89
CA VAL A 8 3.79 -1.56 -13.86
C VAL A 8 2.37 -1.50 -14.42
N GLU A 9 1.68 -0.37 -14.32
CA GLU A 9 0.31 -0.19 -14.79
C GLU A 9 0.04 1.27 -15.19
N LYS A 10 0.69 1.71 -16.28
CA LYS A 10 0.57 3.06 -16.83
C LYS A 10 -0.88 3.50 -17.07
N GLY A 11 -1.74 2.60 -17.53
CA GLY A 11 -3.14 2.90 -17.83
C GLY A 11 -3.93 3.36 -16.61
N LEU A 12 -3.63 2.78 -15.43
CA LEU A 12 -4.24 3.21 -14.18
C LEU A 12 -3.79 4.62 -13.78
N VAL A 13 -2.50 4.94 -13.90
CA VAL A 13 -1.99 6.29 -13.61
C VAL A 13 -2.65 7.34 -14.49
N GLU A 14 -2.80 7.07 -15.79
CA GLU A 14 -3.51 7.99 -16.69
C GLU A 14 -4.97 8.21 -16.28
N LYS A 15 -5.66 7.17 -15.79
CA LYS A 15 -7.00 7.34 -15.22
C LYS A 15 -7.01 8.14 -13.93
N LEU A 16 -6.06 7.91 -13.02
CA LEU A 16 -5.95 8.65 -11.76
C LEU A 16 -5.69 10.15 -11.98
N LYS A 17 -5.03 10.53 -13.08
CA LYS A 17 -4.85 11.94 -13.49
C LYS A 17 -6.18 12.64 -13.84
N LEU A 18 -7.16 11.89 -14.34
CA LEU A 18 -8.43 12.43 -14.85
C LEU A 18 -9.54 12.49 -13.79
N VAL A 19 -9.40 11.73 -12.70
CA VAL A 19 -10.43 11.62 -11.66
C VAL A 19 -10.23 12.60 -10.51
N SER A 20 -11.33 12.92 -9.82
CA SER A 20 -11.33 13.84 -8.69
C SER A 20 -10.47 13.33 -7.54
N GLU A 21 -10.11 14.23 -6.63
CA GLU A 21 -9.41 13.87 -5.40
C GLU A 21 -10.19 12.81 -4.59
N GLU A 22 -11.51 12.96 -4.49
CA GLU A 22 -12.37 12.01 -3.80
C GLU A 22 -12.36 10.61 -4.44
N GLN A 23 -12.38 10.56 -5.78
CA GLN A 23 -12.27 9.30 -6.52
C GLN A 23 -10.91 8.65 -6.31
N ARG A 24 -9.82 9.43 -6.25
CA ARG A 24 -8.48 8.93 -5.90
C ARG A 24 -8.43 8.39 -4.48
N ARG A 25 -9.02 9.09 -3.49
CA ARG A 25 -9.11 8.57 -2.11
C ARG A 25 -9.88 7.25 -2.05
N SER A 26 -10.99 7.14 -2.79
CA SER A 26 -11.76 5.90 -2.86
C SER A 26 -10.95 4.76 -3.49
N ALA A 27 -10.19 5.04 -4.54
CA ALA A 27 -9.29 4.07 -5.17
C ALA A 27 -8.22 3.56 -4.19
N VAL A 28 -7.56 4.48 -3.47
CA VAL A 28 -6.55 4.14 -2.46
C VAL A 28 -7.14 3.31 -1.32
N LYS A 29 -8.34 3.69 -0.84
CA LYS A 29 -9.07 2.93 0.17
C LYS A 29 -9.27 1.47 -0.25
N VAL A 30 -9.78 1.24 -1.46
CA VAL A 30 -10.00 -0.11 -2.00
C VAL A 30 -8.69 -0.90 -2.05
N ALA A 31 -7.61 -0.27 -2.52
CA ALA A 31 -6.31 -0.93 -2.59
C ALA A 31 -5.79 -1.34 -1.21
N CYS A 32 -5.84 -0.43 -0.23
CA CYS A 32 -5.41 -0.72 1.14
C CYS A 32 -6.27 -1.81 1.78
N GLU A 33 -7.60 -1.76 1.62
CA GLU A 33 -8.50 -2.77 2.17
C GLU A 33 -8.19 -4.17 1.66
N LEU A 34 -7.92 -4.32 0.36
CA LEU A 34 -7.55 -5.61 -0.24
C LEU A 34 -6.17 -6.08 0.23
N ALA A 35 -5.19 -5.18 0.35
CA ALA A 35 -3.87 -5.51 0.88
C ALA A 35 -3.96 -6.06 2.32
N PHE A 36 -4.71 -5.42 3.21
CA PHE A 36 -4.89 -5.89 4.59
C PHE A 36 -5.81 -7.12 4.72
N GLN A 37 -6.64 -7.43 3.72
CA GLN A 37 -7.36 -8.71 3.67
C GLN A 37 -6.42 -9.87 3.35
N ALA A 38 -5.46 -9.65 2.44
CA ALA A 38 -4.48 -10.66 2.05
C ALA A 38 -3.35 -10.83 3.09
N CYS A 39 -2.92 -9.73 3.71
CA CYS A 39 -1.86 -9.72 4.71
C CYS A 39 -2.28 -8.93 5.97
N PRO A 40 -3.01 -9.57 6.90
CA PRO A 40 -3.44 -8.91 8.13
C PRO A 40 -2.26 -8.47 9.01
N VAL A 41 -2.38 -7.28 9.61
CA VAL A 41 -1.43 -6.73 10.58
C VAL A 41 -2.22 -6.26 11.81
N GLU A 42 -2.14 -7.01 12.91
CA GLU A 42 -2.93 -6.79 14.12
C GLU A 42 -2.26 -5.84 15.13
N VAL A 43 -1.57 -4.81 14.62
CA VAL A 43 -0.98 -3.76 15.47
C VAL A 43 -2.03 -2.67 15.72
N PRO A 44 -2.22 -2.19 16.96
CA PRO A 44 -3.29 -1.23 17.29
C PRO A 44 -3.34 0.01 16.39
N ILE A 45 -2.18 0.59 16.04
CA ILE A 45 -2.12 1.76 15.17
C ILE A 45 -2.60 1.47 13.74
N VAL A 46 -2.34 0.26 13.23
CA VAL A 46 -2.80 -0.18 11.91
C VAL A 46 -4.31 -0.38 11.93
N VAL A 47 -4.82 -1.08 12.94
CA VAL A 47 -6.27 -1.32 13.10
C VAL A 47 -7.04 -0.01 13.17
N GLU A 48 -6.55 0.94 13.97
CA GLU A 48 -7.18 2.25 14.10
C GLU A 48 -7.10 3.06 12.80
N SER A 49 -5.93 3.11 12.17
CA SER A 49 -5.73 3.86 10.93
C SER A 49 -6.57 3.30 9.77
N LEU A 50 -6.69 1.98 9.66
CA LEU A 50 -7.55 1.34 8.68
C LEU A 50 -9.03 1.64 8.95
N ARG A 51 -9.45 1.73 10.22
CA ARG A 51 -10.80 2.16 10.60
C ARG A 51 -11.08 3.61 10.19
N GLN A 52 -10.12 4.52 10.37
CA GLN A 52 -10.23 5.91 9.93
C GLN A 52 -10.36 6.00 8.40
N LEU A 53 -9.48 5.31 7.66
CA LEU A 53 -9.53 5.24 6.19
C LEU A 53 -10.89 4.72 5.70
N ARG A 54 -11.41 3.65 6.33
CA ARG A 54 -12.73 3.08 6.03
C ARG A 54 -13.87 4.08 6.21
N SER A 55 -13.76 4.94 7.22
CA SER A 55 -14.73 5.97 7.56
C SER A 55 -14.58 7.23 6.71
N GLY A 56 -13.58 7.30 5.83
CA GLY A 56 -13.28 8.48 5.01
C GLY A 56 -12.56 9.60 5.76
N ASN A 57 -12.05 9.31 6.96
CA ASN A 57 -11.31 10.26 7.78
C ASN A 57 -9.84 10.29 7.38
N LYS A 58 -9.19 11.44 7.59
CA LYS A 58 -7.74 11.58 7.44
C LYS A 58 -7.01 11.00 8.65
N LEU A 59 -5.82 10.47 8.43
CA LEU A 59 -4.91 10.12 9.52
C LEU A 59 -4.25 11.39 10.08
N THR A 60 -3.91 11.36 11.36
CA THR A 60 -3.09 12.41 11.97
C THR A 60 -1.63 12.27 11.54
N THR A 61 -0.84 13.34 11.67
CA THR A 61 0.60 13.30 11.43
C THR A 61 1.31 12.28 12.34
N ASP A 62 0.84 12.12 13.58
CA ASP A 62 1.38 11.12 14.51
C ASP A 62 1.08 9.70 14.02
N GLN A 63 -0.14 9.42 13.56
CA GLN A 63 -0.51 8.12 12.99
C GLN A 63 0.33 7.79 11.76
N ILE A 64 0.53 8.76 10.86
CA ILE A 64 1.37 8.59 9.66
C ILE A 64 2.82 8.27 10.09
N SER A 65 3.37 9.04 11.02
CA SER A 65 4.75 8.84 11.50
C SER A 65 4.93 7.48 12.18
N GLU A 66 3.95 7.02 12.96
CA GLU A 66 3.97 5.69 13.58
C GLU A 66 3.86 4.56 12.55
N LEU A 67 3.05 4.73 11.50
CA LEU A 67 2.95 3.78 10.40
C LEU A 67 4.24 3.73 9.57
N ASP A 68 4.85 4.87 9.28
CA ASP A 68 6.15 4.94 8.59
C ASP A 68 7.24 4.22 9.40
N ALA A 69 7.30 4.46 10.71
CA ALA A 69 8.23 3.79 11.61
C ALA A 69 7.99 2.27 11.65
N LEU A 70 6.72 1.83 11.64
CA LEU A 70 6.37 0.41 11.61
C LEU A 70 6.76 -0.24 10.27
N ALA A 71 6.48 0.42 9.14
CA ALA A 71 6.88 -0.08 7.82
C ALA A 71 8.41 -0.24 7.73
N ALA A 72 9.16 0.75 8.20
CA ALA A 72 10.63 0.69 8.23
C ALA A 72 11.16 -0.46 9.10
N GLN A 73 10.56 -0.70 10.27
CA GLN A 73 10.94 -1.84 11.13
C GLN A 73 10.64 -3.19 10.50
N LEU A 74 9.55 -3.30 9.73
CA LEU A 74 9.21 -4.53 9.01
C LEU A 74 10.18 -4.77 7.84
N ASP A 75 10.55 -3.72 7.11
CA ASP A 75 11.59 -3.78 6.07
C ASP A 75 12.95 -4.17 6.65
N GLU A 76 13.35 -3.58 7.78
CA GLU A 76 14.62 -3.91 8.43
C GLU A 76 14.69 -5.40 8.80
N LYS A 77 13.62 -5.94 9.42
CA LYS A 77 13.54 -7.39 9.72
C LYS A 77 13.55 -8.26 8.47
N TYR A 78 12.91 -7.80 7.40
CA TYR A 78 12.95 -8.48 6.11
C TYR A 78 14.38 -8.53 5.54
N PHE A 79 15.11 -7.41 5.58
CA PHE A 79 16.49 -7.35 5.12
C PHE A 79 17.43 -8.17 5.99
N ASP A 80 17.29 -8.13 7.32
CA ASP A 80 18.06 -8.98 8.24
C ASP A 80 17.89 -10.46 7.92
N LEU A 81 16.65 -10.88 7.63
CA LEU A 81 16.36 -12.26 7.24
C LEU A 81 16.97 -12.58 5.87
N GLN A 82 16.83 -11.67 4.89
CA GLN A 82 17.39 -11.85 3.56
C GLN A 82 18.92 -11.95 3.58
N ASP A 83 19.60 -11.12 4.37
CA ASP A 83 21.06 -11.08 4.51
C ASP A 83 21.61 -12.31 5.26
N SER A 84 20.76 -12.99 6.04
CA SER A 84 21.12 -14.25 6.71
C SER A 84 21.12 -15.48 5.78
N LEU A 85 20.61 -15.33 4.55
CA LEU A 85 20.52 -16.41 3.57
C LEU A 85 21.82 -16.54 2.79
N ASP A 86 22.29 -17.77 2.59
CA ASP A 86 23.40 -18.06 1.67
C ASP A 86 22.98 -17.79 0.20
N GLU A 87 23.96 -17.53 -0.66
CA GLU A 87 23.73 -17.36 -2.10
C GLU A 87 22.89 -18.50 -2.70
N GLY A 88 21.79 -18.15 -3.35
CA GLY A 88 20.87 -19.09 -3.99
C GLY A 88 19.76 -19.65 -3.10
N GLN A 89 19.71 -19.28 -1.81
CA GLN A 89 18.56 -19.57 -0.96
C GLN A 89 17.44 -18.54 -1.18
N ASN A 90 16.21 -19.03 -1.21
CA ASN A 90 15.02 -18.18 -1.29
C ASN A 90 14.55 -17.81 0.12
N LEU A 91 13.92 -16.64 0.22
CA LEU A 91 13.18 -16.27 1.43
C LEU A 91 12.15 -17.34 1.78
N ASN A 92 12.10 -17.65 3.07
CA ASN A 92 11.04 -18.48 3.62
C ASN A 92 9.72 -17.68 3.69
N VAL A 93 8.66 -18.35 4.14
CA VAL A 93 7.32 -17.75 4.29
C VAL A 93 7.33 -16.53 5.21
N GLU A 94 8.14 -16.56 6.27
CA GLU A 94 8.25 -15.45 7.24
C GLU A 94 8.83 -14.19 6.60
N GLY A 95 9.87 -14.33 5.77
CA GLY A 95 10.46 -13.22 5.03
C GLY A 95 9.47 -12.58 4.05
N LEU A 96 8.76 -13.41 3.28
CA LEU A 96 7.71 -12.92 2.38
C LEU A 96 6.60 -12.21 3.15
N GLN A 97 6.22 -12.73 4.33
CA GLN A 97 5.24 -12.10 5.18
C GLN A 97 5.71 -10.73 5.69
N LEU A 98 6.95 -10.60 6.17
CA LEU A 98 7.51 -9.32 6.62
C LEU A 98 7.51 -8.28 5.50
N PHE A 99 7.94 -8.68 4.29
CA PHE A 99 7.88 -7.82 3.11
C PHE A 99 6.45 -7.37 2.82
N SER A 100 5.49 -8.30 2.72
CA SER A 100 4.09 -7.98 2.45
C SER A 100 3.49 -7.05 3.50
N GLN A 101 3.81 -7.26 4.78
CA GLN A 101 3.35 -6.38 5.86
C GLN A 101 3.96 -4.98 5.74
N ALA A 102 5.25 -4.85 5.43
CA ALA A 102 5.90 -3.55 5.22
C ALA A 102 5.23 -2.76 4.09
N ARG A 103 4.98 -3.42 2.96
CA ARG A 103 4.28 -2.82 1.80
C ARG A 103 2.84 -2.42 2.15
N ALA A 104 2.08 -3.26 2.86
CA ALA A 104 0.72 -2.94 3.28
C ALA A 104 0.65 -1.74 4.24
N VAL A 105 1.56 -1.68 5.23
CA VAL A 105 1.64 -0.56 6.18
C VAL A 105 2.09 0.73 5.48
N SER A 106 3.06 0.65 4.57
CA SER A 106 3.47 1.78 3.73
C SER A 106 2.31 2.34 2.90
N ALA A 107 1.50 1.47 2.28
CA ALA A 107 0.29 1.87 1.58
C ALA A 107 -0.69 2.63 2.46
N LEU A 108 -0.90 2.18 3.71
CA LEU A 108 -1.79 2.84 4.68
C LEU A 108 -1.26 4.21 5.10
N SER A 109 0.05 4.33 5.32
CA SER A 109 0.70 5.60 5.66
C SER A 109 0.50 6.63 4.53
N LEU A 110 0.79 6.23 3.29
CA LEU A 110 0.59 7.06 2.09
C LEU A 110 -0.88 7.43 1.88
N ALA A 111 -1.81 6.53 2.20
CA ALA A 111 -3.25 6.78 2.15
C ALA A 111 -3.72 7.84 3.16
N GLY A 112 -3.03 7.94 4.30
CA GLY A 112 -3.33 8.92 5.34
C GLY A 112 -2.76 10.31 5.09
N GLY A 113 -1.75 10.43 4.23
CA GLY A 113 -1.03 11.65 3.96
C GLY A 113 -1.75 12.65 3.05
N GLU A 114 -1.01 13.24 2.11
CA GLU A 114 -1.59 14.21 1.17
C GLU A 114 -2.54 13.54 0.18
N ASN A 115 -3.63 14.23 -0.16
CA ASN A 115 -4.54 13.78 -1.21
C ASN A 115 -4.01 14.12 -2.62
N SER A 116 -2.74 13.83 -2.88
CA SER A 116 -2.06 14.12 -4.14
C SER A 116 -2.16 12.93 -5.11
N LEU A 117 -1.96 13.19 -6.41
CA LEU A 117 -1.85 12.12 -7.41
C LEU A 117 -0.68 11.18 -7.09
N MET A 118 0.45 11.75 -6.65
CA MET A 118 1.65 11.01 -6.29
C MET A 118 1.37 10.06 -5.12
N ALA A 119 0.82 10.57 -4.01
CA ALA A 119 0.50 9.74 -2.84
C ALA A 119 -0.48 8.62 -3.18
N ALA A 120 -1.50 8.91 -4.01
CA ALA A 120 -2.45 7.89 -4.45
C ALA A 120 -1.80 6.80 -5.30
N ALA A 121 -0.94 7.18 -6.26
CA ALA A 121 -0.24 6.23 -7.11
C ALA A 121 0.73 5.35 -6.31
N GLU A 122 1.48 5.96 -5.39
CA GLU A 122 2.43 5.25 -4.53
C GLU A 122 1.71 4.32 -3.53
N ALA A 123 0.60 4.75 -2.93
CA ALA A 123 -0.20 3.89 -2.04
C ALA A 123 -0.75 2.66 -2.78
N ILE A 124 -1.25 2.83 -4.00
CA ILE A 124 -1.76 1.72 -4.82
C ILE A 124 -0.62 0.76 -5.22
N TYR A 125 0.56 1.30 -5.55
CA TYR A 125 1.73 0.49 -5.87
C TYR A 125 2.19 -0.36 -4.67
N GLU A 126 2.30 0.25 -3.49
CA GLU A 126 2.64 -0.43 -2.24
C GLU A 126 1.60 -1.52 -1.91
N ALA A 127 0.30 -1.20 -1.98
CA ALA A 127 -0.77 -2.17 -1.77
C ALA A 127 -0.71 -3.35 -2.76
N SER A 128 -0.36 -3.08 -4.02
CA SER A 128 -0.18 -4.14 -5.04
C SER A 128 1.05 -5.01 -4.80
N SER A 129 2.09 -4.44 -4.19
CA SER A 129 3.31 -5.18 -3.81
C SER A 129 3.12 -6.01 -2.54
N ALA A 130 2.09 -5.74 -1.75
CA ALA A 130 1.79 -6.47 -0.52
C ALA A 130 1.15 -7.85 -0.75
N VAL A 131 0.73 -8.16 -1.98
CA VAL A 131 -0.06 -9.36 -2.32
C VAL A 131 0.60 -10.14 -3.46
N ASP A 132 0.34 -11.45 -3.53
CA ASP A 132 0.96 -12.34 -4.53
C ASP A 132 0.66 -11.93 -5.98
N ASP A 133 -0.60 -11.55 -6.27
CA ASP A 133 -1.02 -11.04 -7.58
C ASP A 133 -1.50 -9.59 -7.47
N GLY A 134 -0.56 -8.64 -7.61
CA GLY A 134 -0.87 -7.20 -7.61
C GLY A 134 -1.90 -6.78 -8.67
N THR A 135 -2.11 -7.57 -9.74
CA THR A 135 -3.12 -7.23 -10.76
C THR A 135 -4.54 -7.26 -10.23
N GLN A 136 -4.81 -8.01 -9.15
CA GLN A 136 -6.11 -8.02 -8.50
C GLN A 136 -6.44 -6.66 -7.87
N ILE A 137 -5.43 -5.99 -7.30
CA ILE A 137 -5.56 -4.63 -6.76
C ILE A 137 -5.88 -3.65 -7.90
N PHE A 138 -5.12 -3.72 -9.00
CA PHE A 138 -5.34 -2.83 -10.14
C PHE A 138 -6.75 -2.98 -10.74
N LYS A 139 -7.22 -4.22 -10.92
CA LYS A 139 -8.57 -4.51 -11.43
C LYS A 139 -9.66 -3.96 -10.50
N ALA A 140 -9.50 -4.14 -9.19
CA ALA A 140 -10.47 -3.65 -8.21
C ALA A 140 -10.53 -2.11 -8.20
N VAL A 141 -9.37 -1.46 -8.20
CA VAL A 141 -9.27 0.01 -8.29
C VAL A 141 -9.91 0.52 -9.58
N LEU A 142 -9.53 -0.05 -10.74
CA LEU A 142 -10.07 0.34 -12.04
C LEU A 142 -11.59 0.19 -12.13
N SER A 143 -12.15 -0.83 -11.47
CA SER A 143 -13.60 -1.09 -11.45
C SER A 143 -14.36 -0.07 -10.61
N GLY A 144 -13.71 0.56 -9.62
CA GLY A 144 -14.28 1.62 -8.79
C GLY A 144 -14.18 3.03 -9.41
N LEU A 145 -13.35 3.21 -10.44
CA LEU A 145 -13.23 4.47 -11.16
C LEU A 145 -14.29 4.60 -12.26
N PRO A 146 -14.76 5.82 -12.58
CA PRO A 146 -15.73 6.02 -13.66
C PRO A 146 -15.18 5.52 -15.00
N LYS A 147 -16.07 5.01 -15.85
CA LYS A 147 -15.74 4.69 -17.24
C LYS A 147 -15.48 6.01 -17.98
N SER A 148 -14.36 6.03 -18.70
CA SER A 148 -13.95 7.12 -19.61
C SER A 148 -14.93 7.27 -20.77
#